data_AF-A0A7C5VE00-F1
#
_entry.id   AF-A0A7C5VE00-F1
#
_cell.length_a   1.000
_cell.length_b   1.000
_cell.length_c   1.000
_cell.angle_alpha   90.00
_cell.angle_beta   90.00
_cell.angle_gamma   90.00
#
_symmetry.space_group_name_H-M   'P 1'
#
loop_
_entity.id
_entity.type
_entity.pdbx_description
1 polymer ?
#
loop_
_entity_poly.entity_id
_entity_poly.type
_entity_poly.pdbx_seq_one_letter_code
_entity_poly.pdbx_strand_id
1 'polypeptide(L)'
;AVTSVLIWIFYVVIVQFVIMAFGFHETFHVPVLASVTVLVMTGISVSVPSSPGYVGTYHYLVMQGLAIYGVPGSDALSFALVMHIFSMLPTTLLGLYYFTKQQLSLANALEEEHIAESGMP
;
A
#
# COMPACT_ATOMS: atom_id res chain seq x y z
N ALA A 1 -6.04 -21.40 1.48
CA ALA A 1 -4.98 -21.42 0.45
C ALA A 1 -5.41 -20.68 -0.83
N VAL A 2 -6.47 -21.13 -1.52
CA VAL A 2 -6.92 -20.57 -2.81
C VAL A 2 -7.16 -19.05 -2.77
N THR A 3 -7.92 -18.54 -1.79
CA THR A 3 -8.21 -17.09 -1.66
C THR A 3 -6.95 -16.25 -1.51
N SER A 4 -5.96 -16.74 -0.75
CA SER A 4 -4.70 -16.00 -0.58
C SER A 4 -3.93 -15.94 -1.90
N VAL A 5 -3.79 -17.06 -2.61
CA VAL A 5 -3.13 -17.10 -3.93
C VAL A 5 -3.81 -16.14 -4.91
N LEU A 6 -5.13 -16.11 -4.94
CA LEU A 6 -5.89 -15.18 -5.78
C LEU A 6 -5.59 -13.72 -5.43
N ILE A 7 -5.57 -13.36 -4.15
CA ILE A 7 -5.24 -12.00 -3.69
C ILE A 7 -3.83 -11.60 -4.13
N TRP A 8 -2.84 -12.47 -3.96
CA TRP A 8 -1.48 -12.20 -4.40
C TRP A 8 -1.38 -12.00 -5.92
N ILE A 9 -2.09 -12.80 -6.71
CA ILE A 9 -2.18 -12.62 -8.17
C ILE A 9 -2.81 -11.27 -8.50
N PHE A 10 -3.92 -10.90 -7.85
CA PHE A 10 -4.56 -9.60 -8.07
C PHE A 10 -3.63 -8.43 -7.73
N TYR A 11 -2.84 -8.52 -6.66
CA TYR A 11 -1.85 -7.50 -6.33
C TYR A 11 -0.78 -7.36 -7.40
N VAL A 12 -0.23 -8.48 -7.90
CA VAL A 12 0.71 -8.45 -9.01
C VAL A 12 0.08 -7.79 -10.25
N VAL A 13 -1.16 -8.16 -10.58
CA VAL A 13 -1.89 -7.60 -11.73
C VAL A 13 -2.14 -6.09 -11.57
N ILE A 14 -2.49 -5.61 -10.37
CA ILE A 14 -2.66 -4.18 -10.10
C ILE A 14 -1.35 -3.44 -10.34
N VAL A 15 -0.24 -3.90 -9.74
CA VAL A 15 1.08 -3.28 -9.94
C VAL A 15 1.45 -3.27 -11.42
N GLN A 16 1.22 -4.39 -12.10
CA GLN A 16 1.50 -4.56 -13.52
C GLN A 16 0.70 -3.60 -14.40
N PHE A 17 -0.58 -3.34 -14.09
CA PHE A 17 -1.38 -2.36 -14.81
C PHE A 17 -0.88 -0.93 -14.59
N VAL A 18 -0.38 -0.60 -13.40
CA VAL A 18 0.23 0.72 -13.19
C VAL A 18 1.54 0.84 -13.95
N ILE A 19 2.39 -0.20 -13.99
CA ILE A 19 3.63 -0.21 -14.80
C ILE A 19 3.29 0.01 -16.28
N MET A 20 2.24 -0.64 -16.77
CA MET A 20 1.73 -0.46 -18.14
C MET A 20 1.18 0.95 -18.38
N ALA A 21 0.42 1.51 -17.43
CA ALA A 21 -0.15 2.85 -17.54
C ALA A 21 0.94 3.95 -17.62
N PHE A 22 2.07 3.74 -16.96
CA PHE A 22 3.24 4.62 -17.03
C PHE A 22 4.16 4.35 -18.24
N GLY A 23 3.87 3.30 -19.03
CA GLY A 23 4.67 2.95 -20.22
C GLY A 23 6.08 2.44 -19.91
N PHE A 24 6.35 1.98 -18.68
CA PHE A 24 7.70 1.62 -18.25
C PHE A 24 8.28 0.39 -18.97
N HIS A 25 7.43 -0.47 -19.54
CA HIS A 25 7.88 -1.57 -20.41
C HIS A 25 8.61 -1.05 -21.65
N GLU A 26 8.08 -0.02 -22.29
CA GLU A 26 8.63 0.53 -23.53
C GLU A 26 9.76 1.53 -23.24
N THR A 27 9.55 2.42 -22.26
CA THR A 27 10.50 3.51 -21.97
C THR A 27 11.76 3.03 -21.27
N PHE A 28 11.63 2.10 -20.32
CA PHE A 28 12.73 1.68 -19.44
C PHE A 28 13.03 0.18 -19.55
N HIS A 29 12.41 -0.55 -20.48
CA HIS A 29 12.59 -1.99 -20.66
C HIS A 29 12.34 -2.79 -19.36
N VAL A 30 11.43 -2.29 -18.51
CA VAL A 30 11.08 -2.94 -17.25
C VAL A 30 10.41 -4.29 -17.55
N PRO A 31 10.86 -5.42 -16.99
CA PRO A 31 10.22 -6.71 -17.22
C PRO A 31 8.91 -6.84 -16.42
N VAL A 32 8.02 -7.74 -16.83
CA VAL A 32 6.79 -8.07 -16.08
C VAL A 32 7.10 -8.49 -14.64
N LEU A 33 8.25 -9.13 -14.41
CA LEU A 33 8.70 -9.55 -13.07
C LEU A 33 8.90 -8.37 -12.10
N ALA A 34 9.08 -7.14 -12.59
CA ALA A 34 9.19 -5.96 -11.75
C ALA A 34 7.97 -5.71 -10.89
N SER A 35 6.78 -6.12 -11.34
CA SER A 35 5.55 -6.06 -10.54
C SER A 35 5.66 -6.86 -9.24
N VAL A 36 6.32 -8.02 -9.28
CA VAL A 36 6.57 -8.85 -8.10
C VAL A 36 7.60 -8.20 -7.19
N THR A 37 8.68 -7.64 -7.73
CA THR A 37 9.69 -6.91 -6.94
C THR A 37 9.07 -5.74 -6.20
N VAL A 38 8.28 -4.92 -6.91
CA VAL A 38 7.58 -3.78 -6.31
C VAL A 38 6.60 -4.26 -5.23
N LEU A 39 5.85 -5.33 -5.48
CA LEU A 39 4.94 -5.90 -4.48
C LEU A 39 5.67 -6.36 -3.20
N VAL A 40 6.83 -7.00 -3.33
CA VAL A 40 7.67 -7.39 -2.19
C VAL A 40 8.17 -6.15 -1.44
N MET A 41 8.63 -5.11 -2.14
CA MET A 41 9.06 -3.85 -1.53
C MET A 41 7.92 -3.16 -0.78
N THR A 42 6.71 -3.16 -1.35
CA THR A 42 5.50 -2.68 -0.68
C THR A 42 5.22 -3.48 0.59
N GLY A 43 5.27 -4.81 0.54
CA GLY A 43 5.08 -5.67 1.72
C GLY A 43 6.07 -5.41 2.84
N ILE A 44 7.35 -5.19 2.50
CA ILE A 44 8.37 -4.79 3.48
C ILE A 44 8.04 -3.41 4.06
N SER A 45 7.65 -2.44 3.23
CA SER A 45 7.38 -1.07 3.69
C SER A 45 6.27 -0.98 4.73
N VAL A 46 5.20 -1.77 4.58
CA VAL A 46 4.05 -1.76 5.51
C VAL A 46 4.33 -2.54 6.80
N SER A 47 5.38 -3.38 6.80
CA SER A 47 5.84 -4.08 8.00
C SER A 47 6.69 -3.18 8.90
N VAL A 48 7.24 -2.09 8.37
CA VAL A 48 8.06 -1.14 9.14
C VAL A 48 7.12 -0.21 9.94
N PRO A 49 7.27 -0.14 11.27
CA PRO A 49 6.53 0.83 12.08
C PRO A 49 6.95 2.23 11.66
N SER A 50 6.00 2.98 11.10
CA SER A 50 6.26 4.25 10.42
C SER A 50 5.11 5.24 10.62
N SER A 51 5.18 6.37 9.92
CA SER A 51 4.14 7.41 9.98
C SER A 51 2.75 6.85 9.62
N PRO A 52 1.65 7.47 10.10
CA PRO A 52 0.30 7.04 9.74
C PRO A 52 0.13 6.90 8.23
N GLY A 53 -0.37 5.75 7.79
CA GLY A 53 -0.53 5.45 6.36
C GLY A 53 0.79 5.17 5.62
N TYR A 54 1.89 4.85 6.30
CA TYR A 54 3.15 4.40 5.68
C TYR A 54 3.80 5.44 4.74
N VAL A 55 3.48 6.73 4.94
CA VAL A 55 4.03 7.81 4.11
C VAL A 55 5.53 7.91 4.33
N GLY A 56 6.28 8.00 3.23
CA GLY A 56 7.75 8.01 3.24
C GLY A 56 8.35 6.62 3.06
N THR A 57 8.11 5.67 3.97
CA THR A 57 8.65 4.30 3.87
C THR A 57 8.13 3.56 2.65
N TYR A 58 6.83 3.68 2.37
CA TYR A 58 6.22 3.13 1.15
C TYR A 58 6.86 3.72 -0.10
N HIS A 59 6.91 5.06 -0.18
CA HIS A 59 7.43 5.76 -1.36
C HIS A 59 8.89 5.40 -1.61
N TYR A 60 9.71 5.42 -0.56
CA TYR A 60 11.11 5.08 -0.64
C TYR A 60 11.33 3.63 -1.13
N LEU A 61 10.70 2.63 -0.53
CA LEU A 61 10.95 1.24 -0.95
C LEU A 61 10.38 0.90 -2.32
N VAL A 62 9.24 1.47 -2.71
CA VAL A 62 8.71 1.30 -4.08
C VAL A 62 9.66 1.92 -5.09
N MET A 63 10.20 3.12 -4.81
CA MET A 63 11.22 3.74 -5.66
C MET A 63 12.47 2.84 -5.78
N GLN A 64 12.95 2.27 -4.68
CA GLN A 64 14.10 1.35 -4.72
C GLN A 64 13.79 0.07 -5.51
N GLY A 65 12.55 -0.43 -5.45
CA GLY A 65 12.11 -1.56 -6.26
C GLY A 65 12.19 -1.29 -7.77
N LEU A 66 11.82 -0.08 -8.19
CA LEU A 66 11.90 0.35 -9.59
C LEU A 66 13.32 0.76 -10.01
N ALA A 67 14.13 1.26 -9.08
CA ALA A 67 15.52 1.63 -9.33
C ALA A 67 16.39 0.42 -9.74
N ILE A 68 16.05 -0.78 -9.26
CA ILE A 68 16.67 -2.05 -9.70
C ILE A 68 16.55 -2.23 -11.22
N TYR A 69 15.48 -1.69 -11.81
CA TYR A 69 15.19 -1.77 -13.24
C TYR A 69 15.58 -0.50 -14.01
N GLY A 70 16.33 0.41 -13.39
CA GLY A 70 16.84 1.62 -14.03
C GLY A 70 15.82 2.74 -14.22
N VAL A 71 14.66 2.68 -13.57
CA VAL A 71 13.65 3.75 -13.63
C VAL A 71 14.18 4.99 -12.89
N PRO A 72 14.16 6.19 -13.51
CA PRO A 72 14.59 7.43 -12.87
C PRO A 72 13.76 7.77 -11.63
N GLY A 73 14.37 8.44 -10.66
CA GLY A 73 13.74 8.74 -9.37
C GLY A 73 12.46 9.58 -9.47
N SER A 74 12.38 10.51 -10.42
CA SER A 74 11.16 11.30 -10.68
C SER A 74 9.98 10.42 -11.11
N ASP A 75 10.21 9.53 -12.08
CA ASP A 75 9.20 8.62 -12.61
C ASP A 75 8.79 7.58 -11.56
N ALA A 76 9.77 7.04 -10.83
CA ALA A 76 9.54 6.11 -9.75
C ALA A 76 8.73 6.72 -8.59
N LEU A 77 8.96 8.00 -8.26
CA LEU A 77 8.19 8.72 -7.25
C LEU A 77 6.75 8.95 -7.70
N SER A 78 6.53 9.39 -8.94
CA SER A 78 5.18 9.54 -9.52
C SER A 78 4.43 8.22 -9.51
N PHE A 79 5.09 7.13 -9.89
CA PHE A 79 4.53 5.79 -9.81
C PHE A 79 4.16 5.42 -8.36
N ALA A 80 5.08 5.62 -7.41
CA ALA A 80 4.86 5.28 -6.01
C ALA A 80 3.69 6.06 -5.39
N LEU A 81 3.51 7.33 -5.76
CA LEU A 81 2.38 8.15 -5.34
C LEU A 81 1.06 7.59 -5.85
N VAL A 82 0.96 7.27 -7.15
CA VAL A 82 -0.25 6.70 -7.75
C VAL A 82 -0.59 5.36 -7.11
N MET A 83 0.39 4.46 -6.98
CA MET A 83 0.22 3.17 -6.31
C MET A 83 -0.27 3.33 -4.87
N HIS A 84 0.34 4.24 -4.11
CA HIS A 84 -0.02 4.46 -2.72
C HIS A 84 -1.47 4.94 -2.59
N ILE A 85 -1.86 5.95 -3.36
CA ILE A 85 -3.23 6.48 -3.37
C ILE A 85 -4.22 5.40 -3.79
N PHE A 86 -3.90 4.63 -4.84
CA PHE A 86 -4.80 3.58 -5.34
C PHE A 86 -5.01 2.45 -4.33
N SER A 87 -4.00 2.16 -3.51
CA SER A 87 -4.11 1.17 -2.43
C SER A 87 -4.82 1.71 -1.18
N MET A 88 -4.52 2.95 -0.78
CA MET A 88 -4.98 3.54 0.47
C MET A 88 -6.38 4.15 0.36
N LEU A 89 -6.70 4.86 -0.72
CA LEU A 89 -7.91 5.65 -0.82
C LEU A 89 -9.18 4.79 -0.87
N PRO A 90 -9.31 3.74 -1.71
CA PRO A 90 -10.51 2.91 -1.73
C PRO A 90 -10.75 2.17 -0.41
N THR A 91 -9.68 1.65 0.20
CA THR A 91 -9.75 0.92 1.47
C THR A 91 -10.14 1.84 2.63
N THR A 92 -9.54 3.04 2.68
CA THR A 92 -9.89 4.08 3.65
C THR A 92 -11.32 4.55 3.49
N LEU A 93 -11.78 4.81 2.26
CA LEU A 93 -13.15 5.25 1.99
C LEU A 93 -14.19 4.20 2.37
N LEU A 94 -13.95 2.93 2.05
CA LEU A 94 -14.82 1.83 2.46
C LEU A 94 -14.84 1.70 3.99
N GLY A 95 -13.68 1.76 4.64
CA GLY A 95 -13.58 1.76 6.10
C GLY A 95 -14.39 2.89 6.72
N LEU A 96 -14.21 4.12 6.25
CA LEU A 96 -14.93 5.30 6.73
C LEU A 96 -16.45 5.20 6.50
N TYR A 97 -16.88 4.71 5.35
CA TYR A 97 -18.29 4.49 5.04
C TYR A 97 -18.94 3.53 6.05
N TYR A 98 -18.31 2.38 6.33
CA TYR A 98 -18.86 1.43 7.30
C TYR A 98 -18.71 1.90 8.74
N PHE A 99 -17.63 2.60 9.07
CA PHE A 99 -17.39 3.21 10.37
C PHE A 99 -18.54 4.15 10.78
N THR A 100 -18.92 5.05 9.86
CA THR A 100 -20.03 5.99 10.07
C THR A 100 -21.40 5.31 10.07
N LYS A 101 -21.59 4.28 9.24
CA LYS A 101 -22.87 3.54 9.18
C LYS A 101 -23.13 2.72 10.43
N GLN A 102 -22.11 2.14 11.06
CA GLN A 102 -22.24 1.22 12.19
C GLN A 102 -22.22 1.92 13.57
N GLN A 103 -22.22 3.26 13.60
CA GLN A 103 -22.11 4.06 14.84
C GLN A 103 -20.94 3.63 15.74
N LEU A 104 -19.85 3.14 15.15
CA LEU A 104 -18.63 2.89 15.90
C LEU A 104 -18.11 4.27 16.34
N SER A 105 -18.14 4.52 17.64
CA SER A 105 -17.65 5.75 18.23
C SER A 105 -16.17 5.59 18.55
N LEU A 106 -15.32 6.41 17.93
CA LEU A 106 -13.89 6.47 18.31
C LEU A 106 -13.75 6.77 19.80
N ALA A 107 -14.66 7.57 20.37
CA ALA A 107 -14.63 7.88 21.79
C ALA A 107 -14.84 6.63 22.65
N ASN A 108 -15.76 5.74 22.26
CA ASN A 108 -16.02 4.51 23.03
C ASN A 108 -14.86 3.53 22.94
N ALA A 109 -14.21 3.41 21.76
CA ALA A 109 -13.06 2.53 21.58
C ALA A 109 -11.83 3.01 22.38
N LEU A 110 -11.58 4.33 22.40
CA LEU A 110 -10.50 4.93 23.19
C LEU A 110 -10.77 4.88 24.70
N GLU A 111 -12.05 4.98 25.10
CA GLU A 111 -12.46 4.82 26.50
C GLU A 111 -12.31 3.37 26.97
N GLU A 112 -12.69 2.38 26.15
CA GLU A 112 -12.44 0.95 26.43
C GLU A 112 -10.93 0.63 26.52
N GLU A 113 -10.11 1.17 25.62
CA GLU A 113 -8.65 1.00 25.65
C GLU A 113 -8.04 1.63 26.92
N HIS A 114 -8.48 2.84 27.28
CA HIS A 114 -8.05 3.51 28.51
C HIS A 114 -8.46 2.76 29.78
N ILE A 115 -9.69 2.23 29.84
CA ILE A 115 -10.16 1.39 30.96
C ILE A 115 -9.31 0.11 31.04
N ALA A 116 -9.07 -0.56 29.92
CA ALA A 116 -8.26 -1.77 29.86
C ALA A 116 -6.79 -1.55 30.29
N GLU A 117 -6.18 -0.44 29.89
CA GLU A 117 -4.81 -0.08 30.31
C GLU A 117 -4.74 0.39 31.77
N SER A 118 -5.79 1.07 32.26
CA SER A 118 -5.85 1.56 33.65
C SER A 118 -6.08 0.46 34.69
N GLY A 119 -6.46 -0.75 34.28
CA GLY A 119 -6.72 -1.88 35.17
C GLY A 119 -7.90 -1.67 36.12
N MET A 120 -8.75 -0.66 35.87
CA MET A 120 -9.98 -0.44 36.62
C MET A 120 -11.10 -1.35 36.07
N PRO A 121 -11.88 -2.01 36.93
CA PRO A 121 -12.97 -2.90 36.53
C PRO A 121 -14.10 -2.17 35.81
#